data_AF-A0A6A4ZAP8-F1
#
_entry.id   AF-A0A6A4ZAP8-F1
#
_cell.length_a   1.000
_cell.length_b   1.000
_cell.length_c   1.000
_cell.angle_alpha   90.00
_cell.angle_beta   90.00
_cell.angle_gamma   90.00
#
_symmetry.space_group_name_H-M   'P 1'
#
loop_
_entity.id
_entity.type
_entity.pdbx_description
1 polymer ?
#
loop_
_entity_poly.entity_id
_entity_poly.type
_entity_poly.pdbx_seq_one_letter_code
_entity_poly.pdbx_strand_id
1 'polypeptide(L)'
;MNNYLATKKQSTSYDSLFRLFQRFCHRHGFSRQRPTKNKVKQADLAEAQSDFAAEFYREYIAYDKECVYNVDETGIYYGMPPRYIW
;
A
#
# COMPACT_ATOMS: atom_id res chain seq x y z
N MET A 1 31.32 23.84 -16.32
CA MET A 1 30.94 22.69 -15.46
C MET A 1 29.43 22.45 -15.56
N ASN A 2 28.91 21.97 -16.71
CA ASN A 2 27.49 21.62 -16.91
C ASN A 2 27.24 20.84 -18.23
N ASN A 3 28.13 19.92 -18.64
CA ASN A 3 27.94 19.12 -19.87
C ASN A 3 27.30 17.74 -19.65
N TYR A 4 27.10 17.32 -18.40
CA TYR A 4 26.56 15.99 -18.10
C TYR A 4 25.09 15.82 -18.51
N LEU A 5 24.31 16.90 -18.40
CA LEU A 5 22.89 16.88 -18.77
C LEU A 5 22.66 17.13 -20.27
N ALA A 6 23.61 17.75 -20.97
CA ALA A 6 23.49 18.11 -22.38
C ALA A 6 23.41 16.90 -23.32
N THR A 7 23.96 15.75 -22.90
CA THR A 7 23.99 14.51 -23.70
C THR A 7 22.93 13.48 -23.27
N LYS A 8 22.21 13.72 -22.16
CA LYS A 8 21.18 12.79 -21.68
C LYS A 8 19.84 13.05 -22.36
N LYS A 9 19.29 12.02 -23.01
CA LYS A 9 17.91 12.04 -23.48
C LYS A 9 16.95 12.25 -22.30
N GLN A 10 16.08 13.24 -22.40
CA GLN A 10 15.07 13.60 -21.39
C GLN A 10 14.16 12.43 -20.99
N SER A 11 13.97 11.42 -21.84
CA SER A 11 13.14 10.25 -21.55
C SER A 11 13.82 9.17 -20.69
N THR A 12 15.16 9.09 -20.69
CA THR A 12 15.88 7.99 -20.03
C THR A 12 16.07 8.15 -18.52
N SER A 13 15.97 9.37 -17.98
CA SER A 13 16.15 9.62 -16.54
C SER A 13 14.99 9.07 -15.72
N TYR A 14 13.75 9.29 -16.18
CA TYR A 14 12.55 8.79 -15.51
C TYR A 14 12.52 7.25 -15.49
N ASP A 15 12.78 6.60 -16.63
CA ASP A 15 12.77 5.13 -16.74
C ASP A 15 13.82 4.45 -15.85
N SER A 16 15.00 5.06 -15.72
CA SER A 16 16.08 4.52 -14.89
C SER A 16 15.80 4.67 -13.40
N LEU A 17 15.25 5.81 -12.97
CA LEU A 17 14.77 6.01 -11.60
C LEU A 17 13.60 5.07 -11.28
N PHE A 18 12.68 4.92 -12.22
CA PHE A 18 11.53 4.05 -12.07
C PHE A 18 11.96 2.58 -11.87
N ARG A 19 12.90 2.09 -12.68
CA ARG A 19 13.48 0.74 -12.52
C ARG A 19 14.22 0.56 -11.20
N LEU A 20 14.85 1.61 -10.67
CA LEU A 20 15.49 1.57 -9.35
C LEU A 20 14.46 1.32 -8.25
N PHE A 21 13.33 2.05 -8.26
CA PHE A 21 12.25 1.85 -7.29
C PHE A 21 11.63 0.46 -7.40
N GLN A 22 11.39 -0.06 -8.62
CA GLN A 22 10.88 -1.42 -8.79
C GLN A 22 11.80 -2.47 -8.15
N ARG A 23 13.11 -2.34 -8.35
CA ARG A 23 14.11 -3.24 -7.76
C ARG A 23 14.15 -3.14 -6.23
N PHE A 24 14.03 -1.91 -5.71
CA PHE A 24 13.95 -1.67 -4.27
C PHE A 24 12.71 -2.34 -3.66
N CYS A 25 11.53 -2.11 -4.24
CA CYS A 25 10.29 -2.73 -3.78
C CYS A 25 10.36 -4.26 -3.80
N HIS A 26 10.88 -4.83 -4.90
CA HIS A 26 11.06 -6.28 -5.01
C HIS A 26 12.02 -6.84 -3.95
N ARG A 27 13.14 -6.15 -3.69
CA ARG A 27 14.14 -6.57 -2.70
C ARG A 27 13.58 -6.56 -1.27
N HIS A 28 12.75 -5.59 -0.94
CA HIS A 28 12.20 -5.43 0.41
C HIS A 28 10.82 -6.08 0.59
N GLY A 29 10.35 -6.83 -0.40
CA GLY A 29 9.06 -7.51 -0.33
C GLY A 29 7.85 -6.57 -0.36
N PHE A 30 8.04 -5.31 -0.73
CA PHE A 30 6.92 -4.39 -0.92
C PHE A 30 6.09 -4.88 -2.10
N SER A 31 4.85 -5.26 -1.79
CA SER A 31 3.88 -5.75 -2.77
C SER A 31 2.61 -4.93 -2.67
N ARG A 32 2.06 -4.55 -3.83
CA ARG A 32 0.79 -3.81 -3.87
C ARG A 32 -0.37 -4.79 -3.84
N GLN A 33 -1.36 -4.54 -3.00
CA GLN A 33 -2.66 -5.18 -3.11
C GLN A 33 -3.27 -4.80 -4.47
N ARG A 34 -3.36 -5.76 -5.40
CA ARG A 34 -4.06 -5.52 -6.67
C ARG A 34 -5.54 -5.35 -6.35
N PRO A 35 -6.24 -4.36 -6.92
CA PRO A 35 -7.69 -4.33 -6.89
C PRO A 35 -8.21 -5.61 -7.56
N THR A 36 -8.49 -6.62 -6.75
CA THR A 36 -9.08 -7.87 -7.21
C THR A 36 -10.57 -7.60 -7.37
N LYS A 37 -11.16 -7.99 -8.50
CA LYS A 37 -12.62 -8.03 -8.67
C LYS A 37 -13.22 -9.17 -7.84
N ASN A 38 -12.90 -9.27 -6.55
CA ASN A 38 -13.65 -10.12 -5.64
C ASN A 38 -14.88 -9.34 -5.24
N LYS A 39 -15.98 -9.54 -5.98
CA LYS A 39 -17.30 -9.13 -5.52
C LYS A 39 -17.73 -10.11 -4.43
N VAL A 40 -17.13 -9.99 -3.24
CA VAL A 40 -17.67 -10.65 -2.05
C VAL A 40 -19.05 -10.04 -1.81
N LYS A 41 -20.06 -10.87 -1.51
CA LYS A 41 -21.39 -10.34 -1.22
C LYS A 41 -21.32 -9.56 0.08
N GLN A 42 -22.12 -8.50 0.17
CA GLN A 42 -22.19 -7.68 1.39
C GLN A 42 -22.61 -8.51 2.61
N ALA A 43 -23.45 -9.53 2.41
CA ALA A 43 -23.84 -10.47 3.46
C ALA A 43 -22.63 -11.23 4.03
N ASP A 44 -21.80 -11.81 3.16
CA ASP A 44 -20.61 -12.56 3.56
C ASP A 44 -19.61 -11.66 4.31
N LEU A 45 -19.49 -10.38 3.92
CA LEU A 45 -18.66 -9.40 4.65
C LEU A 45 -19.24 -9.06 6.03
N ALA A 46 -20.55 -8.95 6.14
CA ALA A 46 -21.21 -8.65 7.41
C ALA A 46 -21.11 -9.82 8.39
N GLU A 47 -21.23 -11.05 7.90
CA GLU A 47 -20.99 -12.27 8.68
C GLU A 47 -19.55 -12.32 9.19
N ALA A 48 -18.56 -12.17 8.29
CA ALA A 48 -17.15 -12.14 8.68
C ALA A 48 -16.81 -11.02 9.69
N GLN A 49 -17.43 -9.84 9.54
CA GLN A 49 -17.26 -8.74 10.49
C GLN A 49 -17.85 -9.08 11.87
N SER A 50 -19.04 -9.68 11.90
CA SER A 50 -19.72 -10.08 13.15
C SER A 50 -18.92 -11.15 13.89
N ASP A 51 -18.47 -12.18 13.17
CA ASP A 51 -17.68 -13.27 13.74
C ASP A 51 -16.37 -12.75 14.32
N PHE A 52 -15.63 -11.94 13.55
CA PHE A 52 -14.40 -11.32 14.03
C PHE A 52 -14.62 -10.46 15.28
N ALA A 53 -15.69 -9.65 15.30
CA ALA A 53 -16.00 -8.81 16.46
C ALA A 53 -16.27 -9.66 17.71
N ALA A 54 -17.06 -10.72 17.59
CA ALA A 54 -17.37 -11.62 18.70
C ALA A 54 -16.11 -12.30 19.27
N GLU A 55 -15.22 -12.78 18.39
CA GLU A 55 -13.96 -13.39 18.80
C GLU A 55 -13.01 -12.37 19.45
N PHE A 56 -12.85 -11.21 18.83
CA PHE A 56 -12.00 -10.13 19.35
C PHE A 56 -12.45 -9.69 20.74
N TYR A 57 -13.75 -9.42 20.93
CA TYR A 57 -14.25 -9.02 22.24
C TYR A 57 -14.09 -10.11 23.29
N ARG A 58 -14.29 -11.38 22.94
CA ARG A 58 -14.08 -12.50 23.87
C ARG A 58 -12.63 -12.61 24.32
N GLU A 59 -11.68 -12.52 23.39
CA GLU A 59 -10.26 -12.70 23.66
C GLU A 59 -9.67 -11.52 24.43
N TYR A 60 -10.08 -10.30 24.09
CA TYR A 60 -9.48 -9.06 24.61
C TYR A 60 -10.35 -8.32 25.64
N ILE A 61 -11.39 -8.96 26.19
CA ILE A 61 -12.31 -8.34 27.17
C ILE A 61 -11.61 -7.75 28.40
N ALA A 62 -10.46 -8.30 28.77
CA ALA A 62 -9.69 -7.89 29.94
C ALA A 62 -8.87 -6.60 29.73
N TYR A 63 -8.69 -6.17 28.48
CA TYR A 63 -7.91 -4.98 28.15
C TYR A 63 -8.81 -3.74 28.06
N ASP A 64 -8.29 -2.60 28.52
CA ASP A 64 -8.95 -1.32 28.30
C ASP A 64 -8.91 -0.93 26.81
N LYS A 65 -9.88 -0.12 26.38
CA LYS A 65 -9.95 0.40 25.02
C LYS A 65 -8.71 1.23 24.66
N GLU A 66 -8.08 1.85 25.63
CA GLU A 66 -6.83 2.60 25.48
C GLU A 66 -5.63 1.73 25.05
N CYS A 67 -5.75 0.40 25.16
CA CYS A 67 -4.72 -0.55 24.73
C CYS A 67 -4.90 -1.04 23.28
N VAL A 68 -5.89 -0.54 22.55
CA VAL A 68 -6.15 -0.92 21.15
C VAL A 68 -5.61 0.15 20.21
N TYR A 69 -4.54 -0.19 19.48
CA TYR A 69 -3.88 0.71 18.54
C TYR A 69 -4.20 0.28 17.09
N ASN A 70 -4.79 1.19 16.32
CA ASN A 70 -4.96 0.99 14.88
C ASN A 70 -3.61 1.15 14.17
N VAL A 71 -3.31 0.24 13.25
CA VAL A 71 -2.14 0.29 12.39
C VAL A 71 -2.60 0.04 10.96
N ASP A 72 -2.40 1.02 10.09
CA ASP A 72 -2.67 0.92 8.66
C ASP A 72 -1.58 1.64 7.85
N GLU A 73 -1.40 1.21 6.60
CA GLU A 73 -0.51 1.86 5.65
C GLU A 73 -1.27 2.98 4.92
N THR A 74 -0.96 4.24 5.22
CA THR A 74 -1.45 5.37 4.41
C THR A 74 -0.50 5.63 3.24
N GLY A 75 -0.99 5.43 2.01
CA GLY A 75 -0.23 5.76 0.80
C GLY A 75 0.06 7.25 0.69
N ILE A 76 1.34 7.63 0.64
CA ILE A 76 1.76 9.01 0.43
C ILE A 76 1.89 9.26 -1.07
N TYR A 77 1.04 10.14 -1.60
CA TYR A 77 1.09 10.56 -3.01
C TYR A 77 1.90 11.86 -3.14
N TYR A 78 2.94 11.85 -3.96
CA TYR A 78 3.50 13.10 -4.48
C TYR A 78 2.39 13.81 -5.28
N GLY A 79 2.25 15.14 -5.17
CA GLY A 79 1.12 15.94 -5.72
C GLY A 79 0.89 15.89 -7.24
N MET A 80 1.48 14.93 -7.95
CA MET A 80 1.04 14.48 -9.27
C MET A 80 0.41 13.10 -9.14
N PRO A 81 -0.87 12.91 -9.51
CA PRO A 81 -1.44 11.58 -9.57
C PRO A 81 -0.55 10.73 -10.48
N PRO A 82 0.04 9.63 -9.97
CA PRO A 82 0.83 8.76 -10.80
C PRO A 82 -0.05 8.24 -11.95
N ARG A 83 0.43 8.28 -13.20
CA ARG A 83 -0.28 7.60 -14.32
C ARG A 83 -0.50 6.11 -14.01
N TYR A 84 0.33 5.57 -13.11
CA TYR A 84 0.22 4.26 -12.49
C TYR A 84 0.63 4.39 -11.03
N ILE A 85 -0.29 4.07 -10.11
CA ILE A 85 -0.03 4.02 -8.67
C ILE A 85 0.78 2.75 -8.42
N TRP A 86 2.03 2.86 -7.94
CA TRP A 86 2.90 1.70 -7.72
C TRP A 86 2.65 1.06 -6.37
#